data_AF-A0A0K6FPK7-F1
#
_entry.id   AF-A0A0K6FPK7-F1
#
_cell.length_a   1.000
_cell.length_b   1.000
_cell.length_c   1.000
_cell.angle_alpha   90.00
_cell.angle_beta   90.00
_cell.angle_gamma   90.00
#
_symmetry.space_group_name_H-M   'P 1'
#
loop_
_entity.id
_entity.type
_entity.pdbx_description
1 polymer ?
#
loop_
_entity_poly.entity_id
_entity_poly.type
_entity_poly.pdbx_seq_one_letter_code
_entity_poly.pdbx_strand_id
1 'polypeptide(L)'
;MLEAISKLVLFPKALSDFARPTLVSGCIKLMKTVQESGRISPFNYEYGYLCFRIMTIAIGICLLQKSSLLNLAVSNMVSEPQVDPVILLSKHVEQVVQIQIHEEDQCLVDDNRQGLRTDLLLGITELPALLDVLYEDRKAFSIALMHTNTLGLAGVILLLGRCLANETRITYNAVETYCEVLWRYSNASAWDKLATQLLTNRYREQAKSTWKPTFVDLEDCVTILRASDIALAPNDHRIPGPFDVSAIPVLMGFASTFIEPGSEPFLPAFLDSAISCLWNALAGGQQPLDRLVDAVRDTFYHISKILASVARTFSFSDPIHKQIIEASFGKDLFELTAALIMMISPRSSIYVSDSRSDNPANFTFFTPLEDSYFFRDAQNLFNKFAKLIPREDLQDTFEHYFPEWLKYTNYFFSCVSALELSQEDHGFFVEAVRCWNAIGVGLGYDGDTILGTLHYCGYARCPHPCITQIPQYTFIAPQLGVSPKSPLNCPAELIRDFQAIVGKDSSLGLFYQNSPPDGKTWVERTEGRENIVELIDNDKLPKHLETGWSPGTDGPVKMVCSIICRQIDTGHIKVHLGGSD
;
A
#
# COMPACT_ATOMS: atom_id res chain seq x y z
N MET A 1 8.13 -16.99 34.57
CA MET A 1 8.61 -15.60 34.79
C MET A 1 8.13 -14.65 33.70
N LEU A 2 8.16 -15.03 32.41
CA LEU A 2 7.43 -14.34 31.33
C LEU A 2 5.94 -14.11 31.67
N GLU A 3 5.29 -15.12 32.23
CA GLU A 3 3.91 -15.02 32.73
C GLU A 3 3.77 -14.00 33.88
N ALA A 4 4.81 -13.78 34.69
CA ALA A 4 4.79 -12.81 35.79
C ALA A 4 5.01 -11.37 35.31
N ILE A 5 5.80 -11.16 34.26
CA ILE A 5 5.96 -9.85 33.58
C ILE A 5 4.74 -9.54 32.72
N SER A 6 4.15 -10.54 32.07
CA SER A 6 2.80 -10.44 31.50
C SER A 6 1.75 -10.12 32.58
N LYS A 7 1.85 -10.71 33.78
CA LYS A 7 1.00 -10.38 34.94
C LYS A 7 1.25 -8.99 35.55
N LEU A 8 2.43 -8.41 35.37
CA LEU A 8 2.74 -7.04 35.80
C LEU A 8 2.03 -5.99 34.93
N VAL A 9 1.86 -6.30 33.65
CA VAL A 9 1.03 -5.53 32.73
C VAL A 9 -0.47 -5.65 33.09
N LEU A 10 -0.89 -6.72 33.80
CA LEU A 10 -2.27 -6.87 34.31
C LEU A 10 -2.63 -5.93 35.46
N PHE A 11 -1.64 -5.22 36.05
CA PHE A 11 -1.90 -4.18 37.04
C PHE A 11 -1.38 -2.84 36.53
N PRO A 12 -2.12 -2.15 35.64
CA PRO A 12 -1.72 -0.85 35.09
C PRO A 12 -1.28 0.17 36.14
N LYS A 13 -1.87 0.11 37.34
CA LYS A 13 -1.53 0.98 38.48
C LYS A 13 -0.12 0.75 39.05
N ALA A 14 0.50 -0.39 38.80
CA ALA A 14 1.86 -0.71 39.22
C ALA A 14 2.92 -0.29 38.18
N LEU A 15 2.52 0.20 37.01
CA LEU A 15 3.46 0.56 35.94
C LEU A 15 4.40 1.70 36.35
N SER A 16 3.99 2.62 37.24
CA SER A 16 4.87 3.68 37.74
C SER A 16 6.13 3.14 38.43
N ASP A 17 6.08 1.93 39.01
CA ASP A 17 7.24 1.32 39.67
C ASP A 17 8.35 0.93 38.69
N PHE A 18 8.00 0.76 37.40
CA PHE A 18 8.92 0.40 36.32
C PHE A 18 9.60 1.60 35.67
N ALA A 19 9.22 2.83 36.05
CA ALA A 19 9.78 4.06 35.51
C ALA A 19 11.19 4.37 36.07
N ARG A 20 12.12 3.43 35.94
CA ARG A 20 13.46 3.48 36.53
C ARG A 20 14.52 3.31 35.44
N PRO A 21 15.28 4.36 35.09
CA PRO A 21 16.41 4.25 34.16
C PRO A 21 17.46 3.22 34.60
N THR A 22 17.60 2.98 35.90
CA THR A 22 18.51 1.95 36.45
C THR A 22 18.06 0.53 36.13
N LEU A 23 16.75 0.28 36.00
CA LEU A 23 16.22 -1.01 35.53
C LEU A 23 16.62 -1.24 34.08
N VAL A 24 16.47 -0.21 33.24
CA VAL A 24 16.89 -0.25 31.82
C VAL A 24 18.38 -0.57 31.71
N SER A 25 19.23 0.17 32.45
CA SER A 25 20.68 -0.07 32.52
C SER A 25 21.01 -1.51 32.95
N GLY A 26 20.33 -2.03 33.97
CA GLY A 26 20.49 -3.41 34.45
C GLY A 26 20.14 -4.44 33.38
N CYS A 27 19.01 -4.28 32.69
CA CYS A 27 18.60 -5.19 31.62
C CYS A 27 19.59 -5.20 30.45
N ILE A 28 20.12 -4.04 30.03
CA ILE A 28 21.13 -3.96 28.96
C ILE A 28 22.40 -4.72 29.37
N LYS A 29 22.88 -4.50 30.60
CA LYS A 29 24.05 -5.22 31.14
C LYS A 29 23.83 -6.73 31.17
N LEU A 30 22.65 -7.18 31.60
CA LEU A 30 22.32 -8.61 31.63
C LEU A 30 22.26 -9.22 30.23
N MET A 31 21.62 -8.57 29.25
CA MET A 31 21.58 -9.06 27.87
C MET A 31 22.99 -9.24 27.30
N LYS A 32 23.92 -8.31 27.59
CA LYS A 32 25.32 -8.40 27.15
C LYS A 32 26.07 -9.61 27.73
N THR A 33 25.61 -10.17 28.84
CA THR A 33 26.19 -11.39 29.44
C THR A 33 25.67 -12.69 28.81
N VAL A 34 24.57 -12.62 28.05
CA VAL A 34 24.01 -13.80 27.36
C VAL A 34 24.79 -14.02 26.08
N GLN A 35 25.56 -15.10 26.04
CA GLN A 35 26.48 -15.40 24.94
C GLN A 35 26.37 -16.84 24.47
N GLU A 36 26.48 -17.04 23.16
CA GLU A 36 26.60 -18.33 22.50
C GLU A 36 27.92 -18.39 21.75
N SER A 37 28.76 -19.40 22.03
CA SER A 37 30.07 -19.57 21.40
C SER A 37 30.96 -18.30 21.45
N GLY A 38 30.88 -17.53 22.54
CA GLY A 38 31.63 -16.28 22.74
C GLY A 38 31.09 -15.05 22.00
N ARG A 39 29.93 -15.15 21.34
CA ARG A 39 29.22 -14.03 20.73
C ARG A 39 27.99 -13.65 21.54
N ILE A 40 27.67 -12.37 21.62
CA ILE A 40 26.46 -11.88 22.29
C ILE A 40 25.24 -12.42 21.53
N SER A 41 24.35 -13.13 22.22
CA SER A 41 23.13 -13.67 21.60
C SER A 41 21.96 -13.75 22.57
N PRO A 42 21.42 -12.63 23.06
CA PRO A 42 20.30 -12.63 23.99
C PRO A 42 18.99 -13.16 23.39
N PHE A 43 18.77 -13.06 22.07
CA PHE A 43 17.49 -13.41 21.45
C PHE A 43 17.33 -14.91 21.19
N ASN A 44 18.41 -15.68 21.20
CA ASN A 44 18.37 -17.15 21.16
C ASN A 44 17.95 -17.78 22.51
N TYR A 45 17.91 -17.02 23.60
CA TYR A 45 17.58 -17.52 24.93
C TYR A 45 16.40 -16.76 25.54
N GLU A 46 15.49 -17.50 26.18
CA GLU A 46 14.33 -16.93 26.87
C GLU A 46 14.73 -15.84 27.87
N TYR A 47 15.83 -16.03 28.60
CA TYR A 47 16.31 -15.08 29.58
C TYR A 47 16.75 -13.74 28.97
N GLY A 48 17.48 -13.78 27.84
CA GLY A 48 17.93 -12.57 27.16
C GLY A 48 16.75 -11.81 26.53
N TYR A 49 15.84 -12.54 25.87
CA TYR A 49 14.60 -11.95 25.36
C TYR A 49 13.71 -11.37 26.47
N LEU A 50 13.66 -12.01 27.64
CA LEU A 50 12.95 -11.48 28.80
C LEU A 50 13.53 -10.14 29.27
N CYS A 51 14.85 -10.06 29.37
CA CYS A 51 15.53 -8.81 29.71
C CYS A 51 15.21 -7.70 28.68
N PHE A 52 15.19 -8.05 27.39
CA PHE A 52 14.82 -7.13 26.32
C PHE A 52 13.38 -6.61 26.47
N ARG A 53 12.42 -7.48 26.80
CA ARG A 53 11.02 -7.07 27.02
C ARG A 53 10.87 -6.14 28.21
N ILE A 54 11.47 -6.48 29.36
CA ILE A 54 11.42 -5.63 30.57
C ILE A 54 12.02 -4.26 30.26
N MET A 55 13.18 -4.24 29.61
CA MET A 55 13.86 -3.01 29.22
C MET A 55 12.96 -2.12 28.35
N THR A 56 12.32 -2.69 27.33
CA THR A 56 11.47 -1.95 26.41
C THR A 56 10.25 -1.36 27.12
N ILE A 57 9.59 -2.15 27.97
CA ILE A 57 8.45 -1.67 28.78
C ILE A 57 8.90 -0.54 29.72
N ALA A 58 10.03 -0.71 30.42
CA ALA A 58 10.58 0.30 31.32
C ALA A 58 10.94 1.60 30.58
N ILE A 59 11.53 1.51 29.39
CA ILE A 59 11.78 2.66 28.50
C ILE A 59 10.46 3.36 28.17
N GLY A 60 9.46 2.62 27.68
CA GLY A 60 8.16 3.19 27.31
C GLY A 60 7.50 3.95 28.46
N ILE A 61 7.50 3.36 29.65
CA ILE A 61 6.95 3.99 30.86
C ILE A 61 7.75 5.24 31.24
N CYS A 62 9.09 5.20 31.17
CA CYS A 62 9.93 6.36 31.46
C CYS A 62 9.64 7.51 30.48
N LEU A 63 9.46 7.22 29.20
CA LEU A 63 9.08 8.19 28.16
C LEU A 63 7.72 8.82 28.45
N LEU A 64 6.73 7.98 28.78
CA LEU A 64 5.38 8.44 29.13
C LEU A 64 5.36 9.30 30.38
N GLN A 65 6.15 8.94 31.40
CA GLN A 65 6.25 9.73 32.62
C GLN A 65 6.89 11.10 32.35
N LYS A 66 7.99 11.13 31.59
CA LYS A 66 8.66 12.38 31.18
C LYS A 66 7.74 13.29 30.37
N SER A 67 6.86 12.69 29.55
CA SER A 67 5.92 13.42 28.69
C SER A 67 4.57 13.70 29.36
N SER A 68 4.42 13.40 30.65
CA SER A 68 3.16 13.54 31.40
C SER A 68 1.96 12.77 30.83
N LEU A 69 2.20 11.71 30.05
CA LEU A 69 1.16 10.87 29.42
C LEU A 69 0.94 9.53 30.14
N LEU A 70 1.75 9.20 31.16
CA LEU A 70 1.63 7.92 31.87
C LEU A 70 0.26 7.71 32.51
N ASN A 71 -0.30 8.74 33.17
CA ASN A 71 -1.62 8.62 33.81
C ASN A 71 -2.74 8.39 32.79
N LEU A 72 -2.65 9.02 31.61
CA LEU A 72 -3.58 8.80 30.52
C LEU A 72 -3.50 7.36 30.02
N ALA A 73 -2.28 6.86 29.78
CA ALA A 73 -2.06 5.48 29.34
C ALA A 73 -2.61 4.47 30.35
N VAL A 74 -2.34 4.65 31.65
CA VAL A 74 -2.87 3.81 32.73
C VAL A 74 -4.40 3.86 32.79
N SER A 75 -5.00 5.05 32.65
CA SER A 75 -6.45 5.21 32.62
C SER A 75 -7.08 4.42 31.47
N ASN A 76 -6.49 4.51 30.27
CA ASN A 76 -6.98 3.82 29.09
C ASN A 76 -6.86 2.29 29.22
N MET A 77 -5.75 1.79 29.79
CA MET A 77 -5.58 0.37 30.09
C MET A 77 -6.62 -0.16 31.08
N VAL A 78 -7.05 0.67 32.04
CA VAL A 78 -8.09 0.30 33.00
C VAL A 78 -9.49 0.34 32.36
N SER A 79 -9.75 1.30 31.46
CA SER A 79 -11.04 1.40 30.77
C SER A 79 -11.24 0.38 29.66
N GLU A 80 -10.16 -0.16 29.09
CA GLU A 80 -10.18 -1.10 27.98
C GLU A 80 -9.56 -2.47 28.37
N PRO A 81 -10.14 -3.20 29.34
CA PRO A 81 -9.53 -4.44 29.88
C PRO A 81 -9.46 -5.60 28.89
N GLN A 82 -10.13 -5.49 27.73
CA GLN A 82 -10.12 -6.50 26.67
C GLN A 82 -8.95 -6.33 25.70
N VAL A 83 -8.27 -5.18 25.73
CA VAL A 83 -7.10 -4.90 24.89
C VAL A 83 -5.86 -5.26 25.69
N ASP A 84 -4.89 -5.94 25.07
CA ASP A 84 -3.60 -6.22 25.72
C ASP A 84 -2.95 -4.89 26.16
N PRO A 85 -2.63 -4.70 27.45
CA PRO A 85 -2.11 -3.41 27.89
C PRO A 85 -0.72 -3.11 27.33
N VAL A 86 0.03 -4.10 26.82
CA VAL A 86 1.27 -3.84 26.05
C VAL A 86 0.97 -3.10 24.75
N ILE A 87 -0.12 -3.45 24.06
CA ILE A 87 -0.53 -2.78 22.81
C ILE A 87 -0.91 -1.32 23.11
N LEU A 88 -1.67 -1.08 24.19
CA LEU A 88 -2.01 0.28 24.63
C LEU A 88 -0.77 1.08 25.05
N LEU A 89 0.18 0.43 25.72
CA LEU A 89 1.46 1.05 26.08
C LEU A 89 2.21 1.49 24.83
N SER A 90 2.38 0.61 23.86
CA SER A 90 3.05 0.90 22.58
C SER A 90 2.38 2.05 21.83
N LYS A 91 1.05 2.05 21.72
CA LYS A 91 0.29 3.17 21.11
C LYS A 91 0.58 4.52 21.76
N HIS A 92 0.62 4.58 23.09
CA HIS A 92 0.93 5.82 23.79
C HIS A 92 2.40 6.21 23.69
N VAL A 93 3.31 5.24 23.65
CA VAL A 93 4.74 5.51 23.39
C VAL A 93 4.93 6.04 21.98
N GLU A 94 4.22 5.50 20.98
CA GLU A 94 4.22 6.00 19.61
C GLU A 94 3.79 7.47 19.56
N GLN A 95 2.72 7.84 20.29
CA GLN A 95 2.27 9.22 20.41
C GLN A 95 3.35 10.14 20.99
N VAL A 96 4.06 9.70 22.04
CA VAL A 96 5.20 10.45 22.59
C VAL A 96 6.27 10.66 21.52
N VAL A 97 6.62 9.60 20.78
CA VAL A 97 7.65 9.69 19.74
C VAL A 97 7.25 10.69 18.65
N GLN A 98 5.99 10.68 18.20
CA GLN A 98 5.50 11.64 17.21
C GLN A 98 5.59 13.09 17.71
N ILE A 99 5.16 13.35 18.95
CA ILE A 99 5.26 14.69 19.57
C ILE A 99 6.73 15.13 19.62
N GLN A 100 7.62 14.26 20.10
CA GLN A 100 9.05 14.56 20.23
C GLN A 100 9.73 14.84 18.89
N ILE A 101 9.39 14.08 17.84
CA ILE A 101 9.91 14.29 16.48
C ILE A 101 9.41 15.64 15.94
N HIS A 102 8.13 15.95 16.12
CA HIS A 102 7.53 17.19 15.63
C HIS A 102 8.08 18.44 16.33
N GLU A 103 8.26 18.38 17.66
CA GLU A 103 8.89 19.46 18.44
C GLU A 103 10.32 19.74 17.94
N GLU A 104 11.10 18.69 17.65
CA GLU A 104 12.44 18.84 17.08
C GLU A 104 12.43 19.48 15.69
N ASP A 105 11.51 19.05 14.81
CA ASP A 105 11.41 19.60 13.45
C ASP A 105 11.01 21.09 13.47
N GLN A 106 10.10 21.48 14.36
CA GLN A 106 9.76 22.89 14.55
C GLN A 106 10.97 23.72 15.03
N CYS A 107 11.78 23.16 15.94
CA CYS A 107 12.99 23.84 16.42
C CYS A 107 14.08 23.98 15.33
N LEU A 108 14.08 23.14 14.30
CA LEU A 108 15.02 23.25 13.18
C LEU A 108 14.66 24.37 12.20
N VAL A 109 13.39 24.78 12.15
CA VAL A 109 12.88 25.86 11.28
C VAL A 109 13.11 27.24 11.91
N ASP A 110 13.05 27.35 13.23
CA ASP A 110 13.43 28.58 13.95
C ASP A 110 14.96 28.68 14.06
N ASP A 111 15.55 29.67 13.39
CA ASP A 111 17.00 29.87 13.16
C ASP A 111 17.85 30.16 14.44
N ASN A 112 17.32 29.86 15.63
CA ASN A 112 18.02 29.99 16.91
C ASN A 112 18.96 28.80 17.15
N ARG A 113 20.00 28.69 16.31
CA ARG A 113 21.03 27.64 16.31
C ARG A 113 22.06 27.75 17.45
N GLN A 114 21.67 28.13 18.66
CA GLN A 114 22.57 28.11 19.81
C GLN A 114 22.32 26.88 20.70
N GLY A 115 22.91 25.77 20.27
CA GLY A 115 23.45 24.77 21.20
C GLY A 115 22.46 23.91 21.97
N LEU A 116 21.31 23.53 21.39
CA LEU A 116 20.51 22.45 21.97
C LEU A 116 21.23 21.12 21.74
N ARG A 117 22.16 20.81 22.64
CA ARG A 117 22.52 19.43 22.95
C ARG A 117 21.24 18.81 23.47
N THR A 118 20.59 17.94 22.68
CA THR A 118 19.30 17.34 23.04
C THR A 118 19.49 16.64 24.38
N ASP A 119 18.89 17.15 25.45
CA ASP A 119 19.08 16.55 26.77
C ASP A 119 18.73 15.06 26.66
N LEU A 120 19.64 14.17 27.09
CA LEU A 120 19.45 12.73 26.95
C LEU A 120 18.19 12.40 27.75
N LEU A 121 17.09 12.15 27.05
CA LEU A 121 15.75 12.24 27.64
C LEU A 121 15.61 11.37 28.91
N LEU A 122 16.35 10.26 28.99
CA LEU A 122 16.44 9.39 30.17
C LEU A 122 17.84 9.26 30.80
N GLY A 123 18.88 9.90 30.25
CA GLY A 123 20.24 9.85 30.81
C GLY A 123 20.88 8.44 30.86
N ILE A 124 20.43 7.51 30.02
CA ILE A 124 20.89 6.11 30.05
C ILE A 124 22.24 5.99 29.34
N THR A 125 23.31 5.76 30.12
CA THR A 125 24.68 5.65 29.61
C THR A 125 24.96 4.38 28.80
N GLU A 126 24.15 3.34 28.98
CA GLU A 126 24.32 2.04 28.32
C GLU A 126 23.62 1.94 26.95
N LEU A 127 23.00 3.00 26.43
CA LEU A 127 22.35 2.98 25.11
C LEU A 127 23.28 2.57 23.95
N PRO A 128 24.57 3.00 23.89
CA PRO A 128 25.49 2.49 22.86
C PRO A 128 25.68 0.98 22.95
N ALA A 129 25.80 0.44 24.18
CA ALA A 129 25.94 -1.00 24.37
C ALA A 129 24.66 -1.77 23.99
N LEU A 130 23.48 -1.14 24.12
CA LEU A 130 22.24 -1.72 23.61
C LEU A 130 22.27 -1.81 22.08
N LEU A 131 22.72 -0.77 21.39
CA LEU A 131 22.84 -0.79 19.93
C LEU A 131 23.76 -1.93 19.47
N ASP A 132 24.92 -2.11 20.13
CA ASP A 132 25.83 -3.23 19.86
C ASP A 132 25.13 -4.58 20.04
N VAL A 133 24.38 -4.76 21.14
CA VAL A 133 23.65 -6.00 21.42
C VAL A 133 22.62 -6.30 20.33
N LEU A 134 21.84 -5.30 19.90
CA LEU A 134 20.82 -5.46 18.86
C LEU A 134 21.44 -5.78 17.50
N TYR A 135 22.61 -5.22 17.20
CA TYR A 135 23.29 -5.42 15.93
C TYR A 135 24.05 -6.75 15.86
N GLU A 136 24.77 -7.11 16.92
CA GLU A 136 25.52 -8.37 16.97
C GLU A 136 24.59 -9.58 16.85
N ASP A 137 23.39 -9.51 17.44
CA ASP A 137 22.37 -10.56 17.41
C ASP A 137 21.20 -10.24 16.45
N ARG A 138 21.45 -9.42 15.43
CA ARG A 138 20.41 -8.84 14.54
C ARG A 138 19.52 -9.84 13.81
N LYS A 139 20.04 -11.02 13.49
CA LYS A 139 19.25 -12.11 12.88
C LYS A 139 18.22 -12.63 13.87
N ALA A 140 18.67 -13.06 15.06
CA ALA A 140 17.80 -13.57 16.10
C ALA A 140 16.85 -12.48 16.64
N PHE A 141 17.29 -11.22 16.67
CA PHE A 141 16.43 -10.06 16.91
C PHE A 141 15.28 -9.98 15.90
N SER A 142 15.57 -10.07 14.60
CA SER A 142 14.55 -10.01 13.53
C SER A 142 13.55 -11.17 13.67
N ILE A 143 14.04 -12.39 13.93
CA ILE A 143 13.22 -13.58 14.19
C ILE A 143 12.32 -13.36 15.42
N ALA A 144 12.89 -12.88 16.53
CA ALA A 144 12.14 -12.63 17.75
C ALA A 144 11.03 -11.59 17.55
N LEU A 145 11.27 -10.54 16.77
CA LEU A 145 10.25 -9.54 16.45
C LEU A 145 9.10 -10.14 15.64
N MET A 146 9.41 -10.87 14.56
CA MET A 146 8.40 -11.53 13.71
C MET A 146 7.50 -12.50 14.47
N HIS A 147 8.05 -13.24 15.45
CA HIS A 147 7.28 -14.23 16.19
C HIS A 147 6.47 -13.63 17.34
N THR A 148 6.90 -12.50 17.88
CA THR A 148 6.28 -11.97 19.10
C THR A 148 5.30 -10.86 18.85
N ASN A 149 5.35 -10.16 17.69
CA ASN A 149 4.32 -9.28 17.13
C ASN A 149 3.53 -8.40 18.14
N THR A 150 4.08 -8.05 19.31
CA THR A 150 3.30 -7.44 20.40
C THR A 150 4.04 -6.28 21.08
N LEU A 151 5.30 -6.04 20.73
CA LEU A 151 6.14 -5.08 21.43
C LEU A 151 6.57 -3.96 20.48
N GLY A 152 5.90 -2.81 20.60
CA GLY A 152 6.33 -1.58 19.93
C GLY A 152 7.67 -1.08 20.48
N LEU A 153 8.64 -0.83 19.60
CA LEU A 153 9.98 -0.38 19.94
C LEU A 153 10.23 1.11 19.61
N ALA A 154 9.23 1.86 19.16
CA ALA A 154 9.45 3.24 18.69
C ALA A 154 10.22 4.10 19.70
N GLY A 155 9.90 3.96 21.00
CA GLY A 155 10.60 4.66 22.08
C GLY A 155 12.07 4.25 22.24
N VAL A 156 12.39 2.97 22.08
CA VAL A 156 13.77 2.46 22.12
C VAL A 156 14.56 3.01 20.94
N ILE A 157 14.00 2.95 19.74
CA ILE A 157 14.65 3.41 18.51
C ILE A 157 14.85 4.93 18.51
N LEU A 158 13.91 5.71 19.05
CA LEU A 158 14.08 7.15 19.27
C LEU A 158 15.27 7.45 20.19
N LEU A 159 15.37 6.75 21.33
CA LEU A 159 16.46 6.98 22.29
C LEU A 159 17.83 6.60 21.72
N LEU A 160 17.91 5.50 20.97
CA LEU A 160 19.14 5.13 20.26
C LEU A 160 19.55 6.20 19.24
N GLY A 161 18.60 6.72 18.45
CA GLY A 161 18.87 7.78 17.48
C GLY A 161 19.33 9.09 18.14
N ARG A 162 18.71 9.49 19.25
CA ARG A 162 19.13 10.67 20.03
C ARG A 162 20.50 10.48 20.70
N CYS A 163 20.80 9.26 21.17
CA CYS A 163 22.10 8.94 21.73
C CYS A 163 23.20 9.21 20.70
N LEU A 164 22.98 8.79 19.44
CA LEU A 164 23.91 9.06 18.35
C LEU A 164 24.01 10.55 18.06
N ALA A 165 22.89 11.25 17.84
CA ALA A 165 22.89 12.69 17.52
C ALA A 165 23.66 13.56 18.53
N ASN A 166 23.70 13.14 19.81
CA ASN A 166 24.39 13.86 20.88
C ASN A 166 25.90 13.57 21.00
N GLU A 167 26.41 12.55 20.33
CA GLU A 167 27.83 12.26 20.32
C GLU A 167 28.57 13.23 19.39
N THR A 168 29.60 13.91 19.89
CA THR A 168 30.38 14.86 19.08
C THR A 168 31.34 14.19 18.11
N ARG A 169 31.47 12.85 18.19
CA ARG A 169 32.37 12.02 17.38
C ARG A 169 31.66 10.76 16.88
N ILE A 170 30.47 10.94 16.31
CA ILE A 170 29.77 9.82 15.68
C ILE A 170 30.65 9.26 14.57
N THR A 171 30.97 7.98 14.65
CA THR A 171 31.55 7.28 13.50
C THR A 171 30.42 6.92 12.55
N TYR A 172 30.65 7.04 11.24
CA TYR A 172 29.67 6.60 10.23
C TYR A 172 29.18 5.17 10.48
N ASN A 173 30.06 4.30 10.98
CA ASN A 173 29.72 2.92 11.34
C ASN A 173 28.59 2.84 12.38
N ALA A 174 28.56 3.73 13.39
CA ALA A 174 27.50 3.70 14.41
C ALA A 174 26.13 4.10 13.84
N VAL A 175 26.09 5.05 12.89
CA VAL A 175 24.87 5.43 12.17
C VAL A 175 24.39 4.29 11.29
N GLU A 176 25.31 3.63 10.56
CA GLU A 176 25.01 2.48 9.72
C GLU A 176 24.44 1.31 10.55
N THR A 177 25.05 0.99 11.69
CA THR A 177 24.56 0.01 12.67
C THR A 177 23.13 0.34 13.14
N TYR A 178 22.89 1.60 13.49
CA TYR A 178 21.56 2.06 13.90
C TYR A 178 20.52 1.96 12.79
N CYS A 179 20.87 2.40 11.58
CA CYS A 179 19.99 2.30 10.42
C CYS A 179 19.64 0.84 10.13
N GLU A 180 20.58 -0.11 10.25
CA GLU A 180 20.27 -1.53 10.07
C GLU A 180 19.30 -2.05 11.13
N VAL A 181 19.50 -1.72 12.41
CA VAL A 181 18.60 -2.12 13.50
C VAL A 181 17.20 -1.50 13.32
N LEU A 182 17.14 -0.21 12.99
CA LEU A 182 15.90 0.51 12.70
C LEU A 182 15.17 -0.15 11.53
N TRP A 183 15.83 -0.41 10.40
CA TRP A 183 15.19 -1.01 9.24
C TRP A 183 14.75 -2.45 9.45
N ARG A 184 15.50 -3.26 10.20
CA ARG A 184 15.07 -4.60 10.62
C ARG A 184 13.81 -4.52 11.48
N TYR A 185 13.76 -3.57 12.42
CA TYR A 185 12.56 -3.31 13.20
C TYR A 185 11.39 -2.85 12.31
N SER A 186 11.60 -1.94 11.36
CA SER A 186 10.57 -1.51 10.40
C SER A 186 9.97 -2.67 9.61
N ASN A 187 10.81 -3.62 9.20
CA ASN A 187 10.37 -4.78 8.42
C ASN A 187 9.72 -5.86 9.28
N ALA A 188 10.04 -5.97 10.56
CA ALA A 188 9.43 -6.99 11.43
C ALA A 188 8.22 -6.48 12.21
N SER A 189 8.11 -5.17 12.43
CA SER A 189 7.04 -4.58 13.23
C SER A 189 5.88 -4.14 12.36
N ALA A 190 4.72 -4.74 12.61
CA ALA A 190 3.46 -4.18 12.14
C ALA A 190 2.90 -3.10 13.08
N TRP A 191 3.56 -2.84 14.21
CA TRP A 191 3.17 -1.86 15.24
C TRP A 191 4.06 -0.61 15.21
N ASP A 192 3.55 0.51 15.70
CA ASP A 192 4.20 1.82 15.73
C ASP A 192 4.71 2.31 14.35
N LYS A 193 3.97 2.00 13.28
CA LYS A 193 4.41 2.23 11.89
C LYS A 193 4.70 3.69 11.59
N LEU A 194 3.91 4.62 12.12
CA LEU A 194 4.08 6.05 11.84
C LEU A 194 5.35 6.58 12.51
N ALA A 195 5.58 6.25 13.77
CA ALA A 195 6.84 6.62 14.44
C ALA A 195 8.06 6.01 13.75
N THR A 196 7.95 4.75 13.33
CA THR A 196 9.03 4.02 12.66
C THR A 196 9.35 4.62 11.29
N GLN A 197 8.34 5.05 10.55
CA GLN A 197 8.48 5.76 9.28
C GLN A 197 9.15 7.12 9.46
N LEU A 198 8.71 7.91 10.45
CA LEU A 198 9.32 9.22 10.76
C LEU A 198 10.81 9.07 11.10
N LEU A 199 11.15 8.08 11.93
CA LEU A 199 12.53 7.76 12.27
C LEU A 199 13.31 7.31 11.03
N THR A 200 12.72 6.46 10.20
CA THR A 200 13.38 5.98 8.97
C THR A 200 13.68 7.12 8.01
N ASN A 201 12.72 8.04 7.79
CA ASN A 201 12.93 9.19 6.92
C ASN A 201 14.05 10.09 7.44
N ARG A 202 14.07 10.39 8.74
CA ARG A 202 15.07 11.25 9.36
C ARG A 202 16.50 10.70 9.24
N TYR A 203 16.68 9.40 9.45
CA TYR A 203 18.01 8.80 9.47
C TYR A 203 18.48 8.22 8.14
N ARG A 204 17.57 8.05 7.16
CA ARG A 204 17.92 7.64 5.79
C ARG A 204 18.95 8.59 5.16
N GLU A 205 18.78 9.89 5.33
CA GLU A 205 19.70 10.90 4.75
C GLU A 205 21.06 10.94 5.44
N GLN A 206 21.16 10.43 6.67
CA GLN A 206 22.38 10.45 7.47
C GLN A 206 23.30 9.25 7.20
N ALA A 207 22.75 8.15 6.66
CA ALA A 207 23.56 7.02 6.20
C ALA A 207 24.33 7.40 4.93
N LYS A 208 25.56 6.90 4.77
CA LYS A 208 26.31 7.09 3.51
C LYS A 208 25.49 6.53 2.35
N SER A 209 25.41 7.28 1.25
CA SER A 209 24.73 6.84 0.03
C SER A 209 25.27 5.53 -0.56
N THR A 210 26.48 5.12 -0.17
CA THR A 210 27.14 3.89 -0.62
C THR A 210 27.00 2.72 0.36
N TRP A 211 26.51 2.95 1.59
CA TRP A 211 26.36 1.88 2.57
C TRP A 211 25.26 0.90 2.14
N LYS A 212 25.50 -0.38 2.40
CA LYS A 212 24.55 -1.46 2.15
C LYS A 212 24.43 -2.32 3.41
N PRO A 213 23.20 -2.70 3.82
CA PRO A 213 23.00 -3.67 4.88
C PRO A 213 23.74 -4.97 4.58
N THR A 214 24.21 -5.64 5.64
CA THR A 214 24.86 -6.95 5.51
C THR A 214 23.95 -8.05 6.02
N PHE A 215 23.82 -9.12 5.24
CA PHE A 215 23.15 -10.33 5.72
C PHE A 215 24.13 -11.22 6.48
N VAL A 216 23.62 -11.93 7.49
CA VAL A 216 24.42 -12.87 8.30
C VAL A 216 24.64 -14.19 7.54
N ASP A 217 23.56 -14.73 7.00
CA ASP A 217 23.50 -15.96 6.23
C ASP A 217 22.23 -15.97 5.36
N LEU A 218 22.02 -17.02 4.57
CA LEU A 218 20.86 -17.12 3.69
C LEU A 218 19.52 -17.11 4.46
N GLU A 219 19.49 -17.69 5.67
CA GLU A 219 18.28 -17.70 6.48
C GLU A 219 17.93 -16.28 6.97
N ASP A 220 18.93 -15.43 7.23
CA ASP A 220 18.73 -14.00 7.51
C ASP A 220 18.04 -13.29 6.32
N CYS A 221 18.48 -13.53 5.09
CA CYS A 221 17.83 -13.00 3.89
C CYS A 221 16.35 -13.38 3.79
N VAL A 222 16.08 -14.69 3.97
CA VAL A 222 14.71 -15.22 3.96
C VAL A 222 13.88 -14.61 5.10
N THR A 223 14.48 -14.44 6.28
CA THR A 223 13.82 -13.82 7.43
C THR A 223 13.39 -12.40 7.12
N ILE A 224 14.26 -11.58 6.51
CA ILE A 224 13.92 -10.20 6.15
C ILE A 224 12.82 -10.14 5.09
N LEU A 225 12.87 -10.97 4.05
CA LEU A 225 11.81 -11.00 3.03
C LEU A 225 10.45 -11.37 3.64
N ARG A 226 10.42 -12.39 4.51
CA ARG A 226 9.20 -12.80 5.23
C ARG A 226 8.70 -11.74 6.21
N ALA A 227 9.61 -11.09 6.93
CA ALA A 227 9.26 -9.98 7.82
C ALA A 227 8.56 -8.88 7.02
N SER A 228 9.18 -8.47 5.92
CA SER A 228 8.67 -7.42 5.03
C SER A 228 7.29 -7.76 4.48
N ASP A 229 7.08 -9.02 4.07
CA ASP A 229 5.80 -9.54 3.62
C ASP A 229 4.71 -9.44 4.71
N ILE A 230 5.01 -9.90 5.94
CA ILE A 230 4.11 -9.78 7.11
C ILE A 230 3.81 -8.32 7.43
N ALA A 231 4.80 -7.43 7.32
CA ALA A 231 4.61 -6.01 7.61
C ALA A 231 3.65 -5.35 6.61
N LEU A 232 3.76 -5.71 5.32
CA LEU A 232 2.88 -5.25 4.24
C LEU A 232 1.45 -5.77 4.42
N ALA A 233 1.29 -7.09 4.56
CA ALA A 233 -0.01 -7.75 4.68
C ALA A 233 -0.17 -8.41 6.06
N PRO A 234 -0.35 -7.64 7.14
CA PRO A 234 -0.49 -8.21 8.46
C PRO A 234 -1.79 -9.01 8.57
N ASN A 235 -1.67 -10.29 8.93
CA ASN A 235 -2.82 -11.18 9.16
C ASN A 235 -3.57 -10.89 10.48
N ASP A 236 -3.08 -9.94 11.29
CA ASP A 236 -3.65 -9.62 12.60
C ASP A 236 -4.53 -8.37 12.51
N HIS A 237 -5.85 -8.59 12.56
CA HIS A 237 -6.87 -7.53 12.54
C HIS A 237 -6.78 -6.54 13.71
N ARG A 238 -5.97 -6.82 14.73
CA ARG A 238 -5.73 -5.91 15.86
C ARG A 238 -4.79 -4.76 15.52
N ILE A 239 -4.02 -4.86 14.43
CA ILE A 239 -3.12 -3.80 13.98
C ILE A 239 -3.98 -2.67 13.41
N PRO A 240 -4.01 -1.48 14.06
CA PRO A 240 -4.99 -0.47 13.73
C PRO A 240 -4.63 0.32 12.47
N GLY A 241 -5.66 0.64 11.69
CA GLY A 241 -5.65 1.70 10.69
C GLY A 241 -5.05 1.35 9.33
N PRO A 242 -5.40 2.10 8.27
CA PRO A 242 -4.92 1.82 6.91
C PRO A 242 -3.40 1.90 6.86
N PHE A 243 -2.80 0.93 6.17
CA PHE A 243 -1.37 0.89 5.91
C PHE A 243 -0.94 2.21 5.25
N ASP A 244 -0.01 2.96 5.85
CA ASP A 244 0.54 4.17 5.25
C ASP A 244 1.34 3.78 4.00
N VAL A 245 0.81 4.13 2.84
CA VAL A 245 1.38 3.72 1.54
C VAL A 245 2.83 4.19 1.37
N SER A 246 3.23 5.30 2.02
CA SER A 246 4.60 5.80 2.00
C SER A 246 5.59 4.91 2.75
N ALA A 247 5.14 3.95 3.55
CA ALA A 247 6.00 2.98 4.18
C ALA A 247 6.41 1.84 3.22
N ILE A 248 5.64 1.54 2.16
CA ILE A 248 5.93 0.45 1.22
C ILE A 248 7.32 0.60 0.59
N PRO A 249 7.67 1.76 -0.02
CA PRO A 249 8.99 1.93 -0.63
C PRO A 249 10.14 1.75 0.36
N VAL A 250 9.94 2.16 1.62
CA VAL A 250 10.93 2.03 2.69
C VAL A 250 11.24 0.56 2.97
N LEU A 251 10.20 -0.25 3.15
CA LEU A 251 10.32 -1.68 3.41
C LEU A 251 10.98 -2.38 2.22
N MET A 252 10.50 -2.11 1.00
CA MET A 252 11.03 -2.70 -0.22
C MET A 252 12.47 -2.30 -0.50
N GLY A 253 12.84 -1.04 -0.22
CA GLY A 253 14.20 -0.56 -0.37
C GLY A 253 15.19 -1.36 0.47
N PHE A 254 14.83 -1.66 1.72
CA PHE A 254 15.64 -2.50 2.59
C PHE A 254 15.63 -3.97 2.15
N ALA A 255 14.45 -4.55 1.94
CA ALA A 255 14.29 -5.95 1.53
C ALA A 255 15.07 -6.28 0.23
N SER A 256 15.14 -5.32 -0.70
CA SER A 256 15.84 -5.50 -1.98
C SER A 256 17.34 -5.79 -1.84
N THR A 257 17.97 -5.44 -0.71
CA THR A 257 19.39 -5.72 -0.47
C THR A 257 19.66 -7.13 0.04
N PHE A 258 18.60 -7.89 0.34
CA PHE A 258 18.67 -9.28 0.85
C PHE A 258 18.26 -10.31 -0.21
N ILE A 259 18.17 -9.90 -1.47
CA ILE A 259 17.84 -10.79 -2.58
C ILE A 259 19.13 -11.49 -3.04
N GLU A 260 19.35 -12.66 -2.47
CA GLU A 260 20.51 -13.51 -2.69
C GLU A 260 20.09 -14.89 -3.24
N PRO A 261 21.01 -15.63 -3.89
CA PRO A 261 20.77 -17.01 -4.29
C PRO A 261 20.25 -17.89 -3.14
N GLY A 262 19.07 -18.49 -3.30
CA GLY A 262 18.33 -19.28 -2.32
C GLY A 262 17.14 -18.56 -1.66
N SER A 263 16.98 -17.25 -1.87
CA SER A 263 15.87 -16.44 -1.33
C SER A 263 14.71 -16.21 -2.32
N GLU A 264 14.86 -16.67 -3.55
CA GLU A 264 13.97 -16.45 -4.67
C GLU A 264 12.53 -16.89 -4.43
N PRO A 265 12.26 -18.06 -3.82
CA PRO A 265 10.89 -18.55 -3.66
C PRO A 265 9.97 -17.62 -2.87
N PHE A 266 10.53 -16.63 -2.15
CA PHE A 266 9.77 -15.65 -1.37
C PHE A 266 9.43 -14.38 -2.17
N LEU A 267 10.09 -14.14 -3.32
CA LEU A 267 9.89 -12.93 -4.12
C LEU A 267 8.47 -12.81 -4.72
N PRO A 268 7.85 -13.87 -5.27
CA PRO A 268 6.51 -13.75 -5.84
C PRO A 268 5.49 -13.30 -4.80
N ALA A 269 5.47 -13.95 -3.62
CA ALA A 269 4.58 -13.60 -2.52
C ALA A 269 4.84 -12.17 -2.00
N PHE A 270 6.11 -11.79 -1.87
CA PHE A 270 6.46 -10.44 -1.42
C PHE A 270 5.96 -9.34 -2.39
N LEU A 271 6.10 -9.55 -3.71
CA LEU A 271 5.60 -8.63 -4.72
C LEU A 271 4.06 -8.60 -4.77
N ASP A 272 3.43 -9.76 -4.63
CA ASP A 272 1.97 -9.91 -4.52
C ASP A 272 1.38 -9.07 -3.38
N SER A 273 1.98 -9.19 -2.18
CA SER A 273 1.61 -8.41 -1.00
C SER A 273 1.84 -6.92 -1.20
N ALA A 274 2.96 -6.50 -1.81
CA ALA A 274 3.25 -5.10 -2.06
C ALA A 274 2.23 -4.46 -3.01
N ILE A 275 1.90 -5.12 -4.13
CA ILE A 275 0.92 -4.63 -5.11
C ILE A 275 -0.49 -4.61 -4.49
N SER A 276 -0.85 -5.65 -3.74
CA SER A 276 -2.12 -5.69 -3.01
C SER A 276 -2.26 -4.54 -2.00
N CYS A 277 -1.16 -4.16 -1.32
CA CYS A 277 -1.16 -3.01 -0.42
C CYS A 277 -1.38 -1.68 -1.14
N LEU A 278 -0.81 -1.50 -2.34
CA LEU A 278 -1.06 -0.32 -3.16
C LEU A 278 -2.54 -0.20 -3.55
N TRP A 279 -3.17 -1.32 -3.96
CA TRP A 279 -4.60 -1.36 -4.24
C TRP A 279 -5.46 -1.00 -3.03
N ASN A 280 -5.14 -1.57 -1.87
CA ASN A 280 -5.87 -1.26 -0.63
C ASN A 280 -5.75 0.22 -0.26
N ALA A 281 -4.56 0.82 -0.46
CA ALA A 281 -4.36 2.25 -0.24
C ALA A 281 -5.18 3.10 -1.22
N LEU A 282 -5.22 2.72 -2.50
CA LEU A 282 -6.02 3.38 -3.54
C LEU A 282 -7.53 3.32 -3.23
N ALA A 283 -8.03 2.13 -2.86
CA ALA A 283 -9.44 1.91 -2.56
C ALA A 283 -9.90 2.60 -1.25
N GLY A 284 -8.99 2.72 -0.27
CA GLY A 284 -9.30 3.34 1.02
C GLY A 284 -9.58 4.85 0.95
N GLY A 285 -9.04 5.55 -0.06
CA GLY A 285 -9.27 6.99 -0.28
C GLY A 285 -8.85 7.91 0.88
N GLN A 286 -8.07 7.42 1.85
CA GLN A 286 -7.71 8.14 3.07
C GLN A 286 -6.45 9.02 2.92
N GLN A 287 -5.72 8.91 1.80
CA GLN A 287 -4.44 9.60 1.59
C GLN A 287 -4.55 10.66 0.49
N PRO A 288 -3.83 11.79 0.61
CA PRO A 288 -3.65 12.74 -0.48
C PRO A 288 -3.12 12.04 -1.74
N LEU A 289 -3.65 12.42 -2.91
CA LEU A 289 -3.33 11.77 -4.19
C LEU A 289 -1.85 11.90 -4.56
N ASP A 290 -1.26 13.08 -4.36
CA ASP A 290 0.16 13.38 -4.55
C ASP A 290 1.03 12.39 -3.77
N ARG A 291 0.74 12.21 -2.48
CA ARG A 291 1.45 11.28 -1.60
C ARG A 291 1.31 9.83 -2.05
N LEU A 292 0.13 9.45 -2.54
CA LEU A 292 -0.12 8.12 -3.08
C LEU A 292 0.69 7.87 -4.37
N VAL A 293 0.70 8.84 -5.30
CA VAL A 293 1.45 8.76 -6.55
C VAL A 293 2.95 8.65 -6.30
N ASP A 294 3.50 9.46 -5.39
CA ASP A 294 4.90 9.37 -4.97
C ASP A 294 5.25 8.00 -4.39
N ALA A 295 4.40 7.47 -3.51
CA ALA A 295 4.63 6.18 -2.89
C ALA A 295 4.56 5.02 -3.90
N VAL A 296 3.64 5.07 -4.88
CA VAL A 296 3.58 4.08 -5.95
C VAL A 296 4.82 4.21 -6.85
N ARG A 297 5.19 5.42 -7.26
CA ARG A 297 6.39 5.67 -8.07
C ARG A 297 7.62 5.06 -7.41
N ASP A 298 7.85 5.36 -6.14
CA ASP A 298 9.01 4.86 -5.41
C ASP A 298 8.94 3.33 -5.24
N THR A 299 7.74 2.78 -5.04
CA THR A 299 7.50 1.33 -5.04
C THR A 299 7.87 0.70 -6.38
N PHE A 300 7.43 1.27 -7.52
CA PHE A 300 7.77 0.81 -8.86
C PHE A 300 9.27 0.84 -9.12
N TYR A 301 9.96 1.88 -8.63
CA TYR A 301 11.42 1.96 -8.68
C TYR A 301 12.08 0.81 -7.90
N HIS A 302 11.59 0.46 -6.70
CA HIS A 302 12.12 -0.65 -5.92
C HIS A 302 11.82 -2.01 -6.55
N ILE A 303 10.60 -2.24 -7.07
CA ILE A 303 10.30 -3.45 -7.84
C ILE A 303 11.25 -3.57 -9.03
N SER A 304 11.46 -2.48 -9.78
CA SER A 304 12.39 -2.45 -10.91
C SER A 304 13.82 -2.86 -10.52
N LYS A 305 14.29 -2.45 -9.33
CA LYS A 305 15.60 -2.87 -8.79
C LYS A 305 15.63 -4.35 -8.46
N ILE A 306 14.58 -4.87 -7.84
CA ILE A 306 14.42 -6.29 -7.53
C ILE A 306 14.50 -7.11 -8.82
N LEU A 307 13.68 -6.77 -9.82
CA LEU A 307 13.65 -7.46 -11.12
C LEU A 307 15.02 -7.40 -11.83
N ALA A 308 15.72 -6.26 -11.77
CA ALA A 308 17.06 -6.13 -12.32
C ALA A 308 18.11 -6.97 -11.56
N SER A 309 17.88 -7.29 -10.30
CA SER A 309 18.71 -8.23 -9.54
C SER A 309 18.42 -9.66 -9.98
N VAL A 310 17.14 -10.04 -10.01
CA VAL A 310 16.67 -11.35 -10.48
C VAL A 310 17.21 -11.68 -11.88
N ALA A 311 17.02 -10.78 -12.85
CA ALA A 311 17.51 -10.97 -14.22
C ALA A 311 19.03 -11.14 -14.34
N ARG A 312 19.80 -10.64 -13.37
CA ARG A 312 21.26 -10.76 -13.35
C ARG A 312 21.72 -12.06 -12.69
N THR A 313 20.94 -12.53 -11.73
CA THR A 313 21.30 -13.66 -10.87
C THR A 313 20.80 -14.99 -11.46
N PHE A 314 19.65 -15.00 -12.12
CA PHE A 314 18.98 -16.22 -12.60
C PHE A 314 18.96 -16.31 -14.13
N SER A 315 19.01 -17.54 -14.64
CA SER A 315 18.89 -17.79 -16.07
C SER A 315 17.42 -17.66 -16.52
N PHE A 316 17.20 -17.35 -17.80
CA PHE A 316 15.85 -17.22 -18.37
C PHE A 316 14.95 -18.44 -18.17
N SER A 317 15.54 -19.63 -18.11
CA SER A 317 14.83 -20.90 -17.88
C SER A 317 14.37 -21.11 -16.44
N ASP A 318 14.76 -20.23 -15.50
CA ASP A 318 14.41 -20.38 -14.10
C ASP A 318 12.91 -20.12 -13.90
N PRO A 319 12.17 -21.04 -13.24
CA PRO A 319 10.73 -20.87 -13.01
C PRO A 319 10.39 -19.61 -12.21
N ILE A 320 11.35 -19.01 -11.49
CA ILE A 320 11.11 -17.80 -10.72
C ILE A 320 10.62 -16.64 -11.58
N HIS A 321 11.12 -16.50 -12.81
CA HIS A 321 10.72 -15.40 -13.71
C HIS A 321 9.22 -15.45 -14.00
N LYS A 322 8.71 -16.65 -14.31
CA LYS A 322 7.29 -16.87 -14.56
C LYS A 322 6.45 -16.62 -13.30
N GLN A 323 6.89 -17.13 -12.15
CA GLN A 323 6.18 -16.92 -10.88
C GLN A 323 6.10 -15.44 -10.48
N ILE A 324 7.17 -14.67 -10.71
CA ILE A 324 7.19 -13.23 -10.47
C ILE A 324 6.20 -12.50 -11.38
N ILE A 325 6.14 -12.85 -12.67
CA ILE A 325 5.18 -12.28 -13.62
C ILE A 325 3.76 -12.62 -13.21
N GLU A 326 3.46 -13.89 -12.95
CA GLU A 326 2.13 -14.34 -12.52
C GLU A 326 1.66 -13.66 -11.24
N ALA A 327 2.52 -13.55 -10.22
CA ALA A 327 2.20 -12.87 -8.97
C ALA A 327 1.96 -11.37 -9.16
N SER A 328 2.73 -10.72 -10.04
CA SER A 328 2.61 -9.27 -10.25
C SER A 328 1.39 -8.92 -11.11
N PHE A 329 1.20 -9.61 -12.24
CA PHE A 329 0.12 -9.32 -13.17
C PHE A 329 -1.21 -9.94 -12.73
N GLY A 330 -1.20 -11.04 -11.98
CA GLY A 330 -2.40 -11.61 -11.34
C GLY A 330 -3.00 -10.73 -10.24
N LYS A 331 -2.34 -9.62 -9.88
CA LYS A 331 -2.85 -8.55 -9.01
C LYS A 331 -3.16 -7.26 -9.77
N ASP A 332 -3.50 -7.42 -11.05
CA ASP A 332 -4.00 -6.34 -11.89
C ASP A 332 -3.03 -5.15 -11.96
N LEU A 333 -1.71 -5.41 -12.02
CA LEU A 333 -0.67 -4.37 -12.06
C LEU A 333 -0.88 -3.38 -13.22
N PHE A 334 -1.42 -3.85 -14.35
CA PHE A 334 -1.84 -2.97 -15.44
C PHE A 334 -2.97 -2.03 -15.01
N GLU A 335 -4.03 -2.56 -14.43
CA GLU A 335 -5.18 -1.77 -14.01
C GLU A 335 -4.79 -0.78 -12.90
N LEU A 336 -3.89 -1.17 -11.99
CA LEU A 336 -3.33 -0.27 -10.97
C LEU A 336 -2.60 0.89 -11.61
N THR A 337 -1.71 0.60 -12.55
CA THR A 337 -0.94 1.62 -13.27
C THR A 337 -1.87 2.55 -14.04
N ALA A 338 -2.84 2.00 -14.77
CA ALA A 338 -3.79 2.80 -15.54
C ALA A 338 -4.70 3.64 -14.65
N ALA A 339 -5.19 3.08 -13.54
CA ALA A 339 -5.99 3.81 -12.56
C ALA A 339 -5.24 5.03 -12.01
N LEU A 340 -3.95 4.87 -11.70
CA LEU A 340 -3.12 5.98 -11.24
C LEU A 340 -2.89 7.02 -12.34
N ILE A 341 -2.62 6.62 -13.58
CA ILE A 341 -2.54 7.56 -14.71
C ILE A 341 -3.83 8.37 -14.85
N MET A 342 -5.00 7.73 -14.69
CA MET A 342 -6.29 8.41 -14.77
C MET A 342 -6.57 9.32 -13.57
N MET A 343 -6.02 9.00 -12.40
CA MET A 343 -6.21 9.78 -11.18
C MET A 343 -5.27 10.99 -11.10
N ILE A 344 -4.05 10.87 -11.63
CA ILE A 344 -3.12 11.99 -11.75
C ILE A 344 -3.81 13.08 -12.60
N SER A 345 -4.13 14.20 -11.95
CA SER A 345 -4.78 15.33 -12.61
C SER A 345 -3.71 16.14 -13.35
N PRO A 346 -3.97 16.60 -14.58
CA PRO A 346 -3.06 17.51 -15.30
C PRO A 346 -2.75 18.80 -14.54
N ARG A 347 -3.59 19.13 -13.53
CA ARG A 347 -3.54 20.38 -12.76
C ARG A 347 -2.78 20.29 -11.44
N SER A 348 -2.09 19.19 -11.13
CA SER A 348 -1.31 19.06 -9.89
C SER A 348 -0.07 19.97 -9.85
N SER A 349 0.25 20.67 -10.96
CA SER A 349 1.30 21.68 -10.94
C SER A 349 0.86 22.90 -10.13
N ILE A 350 1.24 22.90 -8.85
CA ILE A 350 1.18 24.09 -8.01
C ILE A 350 2.03 25.16 -8.69
N TYR A 351 1.38 26.21 -9.19
CA TYR A 351 2.04 27.45 -9.57
C TYR A 351 2.78 27.98 -8.34
N VAL A 352 4.07 27.69 -8.22
CA VAL A 352 4.97 28.46 -7.33
C VAL A 352 5.16 29.81 -8.02
N SER A 353 4.20 30.71 -7.84
CA SER A 353 4.36 32.10 -8.23
C SER A 353 5.42 32.72 -7.32
N ASP A 354 6.64 32.82 -7.82
CA ASP A 354 7.69 33.62 -7.19
C ASP A 354 7.25 35.08 -7.22
N SER A 355 6.66 35.55 -6.11
CA SER A 355 6.09 36.89 -5.96
C SER A 355 7.14 38.01 -5.88
N ARG A 356 8.38 37.75 -6.31
CA ARG A 356 9.51 38.69 -6.23
C ARG A 356 10.18 39.06 -7.56
N SER A 357 9.68 38.61 -8.70
CA SER A 357 10.27 38.95 -10.01
C SER A 357 9.36 39.88 -10.83
N ASP A 358 9.63 41.18 -10.79
CA ASP A 358 9.00 42.23 -11.62
C ASP A 358 9.41 42.20 -13.11
N ASN A 359 9.91 41.06 -13.61
CA ASN A 359 10.46 40.97 -14.97
C ASN A 359 9.61 40.04 -15.86
N PRO A 360 8.72 40.58 -16.72
CA PRO A 360 7.80 39.80 -17.55
C PRO A 360 8.44 39.07 -18.74
N ALA A 361 9.78 39.02 -18.81
CA ALA A 361 10.53 38.40 -19.91
C ALA A 361 11.21 37.07 -19.55
N ASN A 362 11.13 36.62 -18.28
CA ASN A 362 11.59 35.28 -17.88
C ASN A 362 10.39 34.32 -17.87
N PHE A 363 9.91 33.95 -19.05
CA PHE A 363 8.97 32.85 -19.21
C PHE A 363 9.69 31.54 -18.84
N THR A 364 9.52 31.16 -17.57
CA THR A 364 9.48 29.80 -17.02
C THR A 364 10.09 28.70 -17.89
N PHE A 365 11.30 28.27 -17.54
CA PHE A 365 11.68 26.87 -17.72
C PHE A 365 10.62 26.03 -17.00
N PHE A 366 9.81 25.27 -17.75
CA PHE A 366 8.96 24.24 -17.19
C PHE A 366 9.85 23.29 -16.38
N THR A 367 9.75 23.33 -15.06
CA THR A 367 10.21 22.23 -14.22
C THR A 367 9.51 20.97 -14.72
N PRO A 368 10.22 19.85 -14.94
CA PRO A 368 9.59 18.61 -15.38
C PRO A 368 8.43 18.29 -14.43
N LEU A 369 7.22 18.11 -14.97
CA LEU A 369 6.06 17.74 -14.17
C LEU A 369 6.42 16.52 -13.31
N GLU A 370 6.00 16.50 -12.05
CA GLU A 370 6.15 15.32 -11.18
C GLU A 370 5.59 14.05 -11.86
N ASP A 371 4.55 14.23 -12.68
CA ASP A 371 3.96 13.22 -13.57
C ASP A 371 4.98 12.56 -14.51
N SER A 372 5.99 13.30 -14.98
CA SER A 372 7.07 12.79 -15.83
C SER A 372 7.88 11.70 -15.13
N TYR A 373 8.09 11.83 -13.81
CA TYR A 373 8.80 10.83 -13.03
C TYR A 373 7.97 9.55 -12.87
N PHE A 374 6.66 9.68 -12.61
CA PHE A 374 5.75 8.53 -12.55
C PHE A 374 5.73 7.76 -13.88
N PHE A 375 5.51 8.44 -15.01
CA PHE A 375 5.50 7.78 -16.33
C PHE A 375 6.82 7.06 -16.64
N ARG A 376 7.96 7.67 -16.30
CA ARG A 376 9.27 7.07 -16.50
C ARG A 376 9.47 5.82 -15.67
N ASP A 377 9.09 5.85 -14.39
CA ASP A 377 9.30 4.73 -13.48
C ASP A 377 8.31 3.59 -13.76
N ALA A 378 7.08 3.89 -14.20
CA ALA A 378 6.15 2.91 -14.75
C ALA A 378 6.73 2.23 -16.00
N GLN A 379 7.19 2.99 -17.02
CA GLN A 379 7.83 2.40 -18.20
C GLN A 379 9.04 1.54 -17.82
N ASN A 380 9.88 2.02 -16.89
CA ASN A 380 11.05 1.27 -16.45
C ASN A 380 10.63 -0.05 -15.80
N LEU A 381 9.59 -0.07 -14.96
CA LEU A 381 9.06 -1.28 -14.33
C LEU A 381 8.66 -2.34 -15.36
N PHE A 382 7.79 -2.00 -16.32
CA PHE A 382 7.35 -2.96 -17.35
C PHE A 382 8.51 -3.40 -18.25
N ASN A 383 9.44 -2.50 -18.57
CA ASN A 383 10.67 -2.86 -19.29
C ASN A 383 11.58 -3.82 -18.48
N LYS A 384 11.51 -3.82 -17.14
CA LYS A 384 12.23 -4.79 -16.32
C LYS A 384 11.55 -6.15 -16.29
N PHE A 385 10.21 -6.21 -16.32
CA PHE A 385 9.49 -7.48 -16.51
C PHE A 385 9.83 -8.13 -17.85
N ALA A 386 9.85 -7.35 -18.93
CA ALA A 386 10.24 -7.85 -20.25
C ALA A 386 11.66 -8.45 -20.26
N LYS A 387 12.57 -7.93 -19.43
CA LYS A 387 13.95 -8.45 -19.31
C LYS A 387 14.08 -9.76 -18.54
N LEU A 388 13.00 -10.26 -17.93
CA LEU A 388 12.97 -11.58 -17.31
C LEU A 388 12.74 -12.69 -18.31
N ILE A 389 12.35 -12.37 -19.55
CA ILE A 389 11.92 -13.33 -20.56
C ILE A 389 12.74 -13.12 -21.84
N PRO A 390 13.10 -14.18 -22.59
CA PRO A 390 13.68 -14.04 -23.92
C PRO A 390 12.77 -13.22 -24.84
N ARG A 391 13.37 -12.47 -25.77
CA ARG A 391 12.59 -11.55 -26.62
C ARG A 391 11.57 -12.28 -27.49
N GLU A 392 11.95 -13.47 -27.94
CA GLU A 392 11.15 -14.40 -28.72
C GLU A 392 9.92 -14.92 -27.97
N ASP A 393 9.95 -14.98 -26.64
CA ASP A 393 8.88 -15.54 -25.80
C ASP A 393 7.99 -14.45 -25.17
N LEU A 394 8.30 -13.16 -25.40
CA LEU A 394 7.58 -12.04 -24.81
C LEU A 394 6.10 -12.03 -25.19
N GLN A 395 5.83 -12.16 -26.49
CA GLN A 395 4.46 -12.14 -27.01
C GLN A 395 3.64 -13.27 -26.39
N ASP A 396 4.14 -14.50 -26.42
CA ASP A 396 3.46 -15.68 -25.87
C ASP A 396 3.24 -15.55 -24.35
N THR A 397 4.20 -14.97 -23.63
CA THR A 397 4.12 -14.80 -22.17
C THR A 397 3.09 -13.74 -21.76
N PHE A 398 3.01 -12.64 -22.50
CA PHE A 398 2.14 -11.51 -22.17
C PHE A 398 0.81 -11.50 -22.96
N GLU A 399 0.60 -12.41 -23.91
CA GLU A 399 -0.62 -12.50 -24.72
C GLU A 399 -1.89 -12.50 -23.87
N HIS A 400 -1.88 -13.25 -22.76
CA HIS A 400 -3.03 -13.34 -21.85
C HIS A 400 -3.39 -12.03 -21.15
N TYR A 401 -2.48 -11.05 -21.10
CA TYR A 401 -2.71 -9.74 -20.49
C TYR A 401 -2.94 -8.63 -21.54
N PHE A 402 -2.95 -8.97 -22.83
CA PHE A 402 -3.18 -8.02 -23.92
C PHE A 402 -4.55 -7.33 -23.85
N PRO A 403 -5.67 -8.03 -23.55
CA PRO A 403 -6.99 -7.41 -23.44
C PRO A 403 -7.05 -6.30 -22.38
N GLU A 404 -6.43 -6.53 -21.22
CA GLU A 404 -6.36 -5.60 -20.10
C GLU A 404 -5.55 -4.36 -20.46
N TRP A 405 -4.43 -4.53 -21.16
CA TRP A 405 -3.66 -3.41 -21.68
C TRP A 405 -4.46 -2.60 -22.70
N LEU A 406 -5.10 -3.28 -23.66
CA LEU A 406 -5.86 -2.66 -24.75
C LEU A 406 -7.06 -1.84 -24.26
N LYS A 407 -7.74 -2.32 -23.21
CA LYS A 407 -8.85 -1.63 -22.53
C LYS A 407 -8.51 -0.17 -22.21
N TYR A 408 -7.34 0.09 -21.62
CA TYR A 408 -6.92 1.45 -21.24
C TYR A 408 -6.29 2.22 -22.39
N THR A 409 -5.69 1.55 -23.37
CA THR A 409 -5.18 2.19 -24.58
C THR A 409 -6.31 2.99 -25.26
N ASN A 410 -7.46 2.35 -25.52
CA ASN A 410 -8.60 3.02 -26.14
C ASN A 410 -9.12 4.22 -25.33
N TYR A 411 -9.10 4.11 -24.01
CA TYR A 411 -9.49 5.21 -23.11
C TYR A 411 -8.55 6.41 -23.26
N PHE A 412 -7.24 6.22 -23.13
CA PHE A 412 -6.27 7.32 -23.22
C PHE A 412 -6.31 8.01 -24.60
N PHE A 413 -6.46 7.26 -25.69
CA PHE A 413 -6.64 7.83 -27.02
C PHE A 413 -7.93 8.63 -27.17
N SER A 414 -9.03 8.16 -26.57
CA SER A 414 -10.30 8.89 -26.55
C SER A 414 -10.16 10.20 -25.78
N CYS A 415 -9.39 10.23 -24.69
CA CYS A 415 -9.09 11.46 -23.95
C CYS A 415 -8.32 12.45 -24.83
N VAL A 416 -7.20 12.06 -25.47
CA VAL A 416 -6.43 12.95 -26.36
C VAL A 416 -7.29 13.54 -27.49
N SER A 417 -8.25 12.77 -27.99
CA SER A 417 -9.10 13.16 -29.11
C SER A 417 -10.32 14.00 -28.72
N ALA A 418 -10.53 14.27 -27.42
CA ALA A 418 -11.65 15.06 -26.96
C ALA A 418 -11.46 16.55 -27.31
N LEU A 419 -12.42 17.11 -28.04
CA LEU A 419 -12.36 18.45 -28.63
C LEU A 419 -12.34 19.61 -27.61
N GLU A 420 -12.58 19.34 -26.33
CA GLU A 420 -12.75 20.36 -25.27
C GLU A 420 -11.64 20.35 -24.20
N LEU A 421 -10.53 19.64 -24.42
CA LEU A 421 -9.42 19.64 -23.47
C LEU A 421 -8.65 20.96 -23.47
N SER A 422 -8.19 21.40 -22.29
CA SER A 422 -7.19 22.45 -22.21
C SER A 422 -5.86 21.98 -22.81
N GLN A 423 -4.98 22.93 -23.18
CA GLN A 423 -3.66 22.58 -23.73
C GLN A 423 -2.82 21.76 -22.74
N GLU A 424 -2.95 22.02 -21.43
CA GLU A 424 -2.30 21.27 -20.37
C GLU A 424 -2.84 19.83 -20.28
N ASP A 425 -4.16 19.67 -20.26
CA ASP A 425 -4.80 18.34 -20.22
C ASP A 425 -4.44 17.53 -21.47
N HIS A 426 -4.44 18.16 -22.65
CA HIS A 426 -4.03 17.52 -23.90
C HIS A 426 -2.57 17.06 -23.84
N GLY A 427 -1.66 17.92 -23.34
CA GLY A 427 -0.25 17.56 -23.16
C GLY A 427 -0.05 16.37 -22.23
N PHE A 428 -0.78 16.35 -21.11
CA PHE A 428 -0.77 15.23 -20.17
C PHE A 428 -1.23 13.92 -20.82
N PHE A 429 -2.38 13.92 -21.50
CA PHE A 429 -2.90 12.69 -22.11
C PHE A 429 -2.03 12.20 -23.29
N VAL A 430 -1.35 13.10 -24.01
CA VAL A 430 -0.34 12.70 -25.01
C VAL A 430 0.81 11.94 -24.37
N GLU A 431 1.33 12.41 -23.23
CA GLU A 431 2.38 11.69 -22.50
C GLU A 431 1.87 10.39 -21.87
N ALA A 432 0.62 10.35 -21.39
CA ALA A 432 -0.03 9.12 -20.94
C ALA A 432 -0.12 8.07 -22.05
N VAL A 433 -0.59 8.44 -23.25
CA VAL A 433 -0.63 7.56 -24.43
C VAL A 433 0.76 7.09 -24.81
N ARG A 434 1.75 7.99 -24.83
CA ARG A 434 3.14 7.66 -25.15
C ARG A 434 3.71 6.64 -24.16
N CYS A 435 3.48 6.87 -22.87
CA CYS A 435 3.88 5.98 -21.79
C CYS A 435 3.23 4.59 -21.94
N TRP A 436 1.91 4.56 -22.11
CA TRP A 436 1.14 3.33 -22.21
C TRP A 436 1.51 2.49 -23.44
N ASN A 437 1.76 3.15 -24.58
CA ASN A 437 2.26 2.49 -25.79
C ASN A 437 3.68 1.96 -25.59
N ALA A 438 4.57 2.71 -24.94
CA ALA A 438 5.91 2.24 -24.63
C ALA A 438 5.90 1.00 -23.73
N ILE A 439 4.96 0.92 -22.77
CA ILE A 439 4.73 -0.28 -21.96
C ILE A 439 4.33 -1.47 -22.86
N GLY A 440 3.33 -1.30 -23.73
CA GLY A 440 2.88 -2.38 -24.62
C GLY A 440 3.98 -2.90 -25.55
N VAL A 441 4.72 -2.00 -26.21
CA VAL A 441 5.86 -2.34 -27.06
C VAL A 441 6.95 -3.05 -26.27
N GLY A 442 7.24 -2.59 -25.05
CA GLY A 442 8.22 -3.20 -24.16
C GLY A 442 7.91 -4.65 -23.83
N LEU A 443 6.63 -5.01 -23.76
CA LEU A 443 6.14 -6.37 -23.48
C LEU A 443 5.96 -7.23 -24.73
N GLY A 444 6.35 -6.74 -25.90
CA GLY A 444 6.32 -7.50 -27.16
C GLY A 444 5.05 -7.33 -27.99
N TYR A 445 4.15 -6.40 -27.63
CA TYR A 445 3.01 -6.09 -28.49
C TYR A 445 3.48 -5.32 -29.72
N ASP A 446 3.10 -5.81 -30.90
CA ASP A 446 3.49 -5.24 -32.18
C ASP A 446 2.90 -3.83 -32.36
N GLY A 447 3.75 -2.86 -32.72
CA GLY A 447 3.36 -1.47 -32.94
C GLY A 447 2.36 -1.30 -34.07
N ASP A 448 2.43 -2.15 -35.10
CA ASP A 448 1.47 -2.15 -36.20
C ASP A 448 0.11 -2.72 -35.75
N THR A 449 0.12 -3.73 -34.89
CA THR A 449 -1.07 -4.24 -34.21
C THR A 449 -1.69 -3.19 -33.29
N ILE A 450 -0.88 -2.42 -32.54
CA ILE A 450 -1.37 -1.32 -31.69
C ILE A 450 -2.08 -0.26 -32.54
N LEU A 451 -1.44 0.23 -33.61
CA LEU A 451 -2.01 1.21 -34.53
C LEU A 451 -3.23 0.66 -35.29
N GLY A 452 -3.21 -0.61 -35.69
CA GLY A 452 -4.31 -1.28 -36.38
C GLY A 452 -5.56 -1.45 -35.51
N THR A 453 -5.36 -1.80 -34.23
CA THR A 453 -6.47 -1.96 -33.26
C THR A 453 -7.11 -0.63 -32.90
N LEU A 454 -6.33 0.45 -32.91
CA LEU A 454 -6.80 1.82 -32.69
C LEU A 454 -7.60 2.41 -33.85
N HIS A 455 -7.43 1.86 -35.06
CA HIS A 455 -7.97 2.47 -36.28
C HIS A 455 -9.16 1.74 -36.93
N TYR A 456 -9.55 0.53 -36.52
CA TYR A 456 -10.61 -0.18 -37.24
C TYR A 456 -11.50 -1.08 -36.37
N CYS A 457 -12.68 -0.58 -36.03
CA CYS A 457 -13.87 -1.43 -35.97
C CYS A 457 -14.55 -1.37 -37.35
N GLY A 458 -14.18 -2.28 -38.27
CA GLY A 458 -14.75 -2.36 -39.63
C GLY A 458 -16.23 -2.78 -39.68
N TYR A 459 -16.91 -2.86 -38.53
CA TYR A 459 -18.31 -3.24 -38.43
C TYR A 459 -19.17 -1.98 -38.55
N ALA A 460 -20.00 -1.88 -39.59
CA ALA A 460 -20.86 -0.72 -39.86
C ALA A 460 -21.89 -0.41 -38.74
N ARG A 461 -22.00 -1.26 -37.72
CA ARG A 461 -22.85 -1.09 -36.53
C ARG A 461 -22.08 -1.04 -35.21
N CYS A 462 -20.76 -0.94 -35.26
CA CYS A 462 -19.95 -0.70 -34.07
C CYS A 462 -20.35 0.67 -33.49
N PRO A 463 -20.64 0.82 -32.19
CA PRO A 463 -20.85 2.13 -31.59
C PRO A 463 -19.57 2.99 -31.55
N HIS A 464 -18.41 2.40 -31.92
CA HIS A 464 -17.11 3.04 -32.01
C HIS A 464 -16.48 2.94 -33.42
N PRO A 465 -17.04 3.49 -34.52
CA PRO A 465 -16.33 3.50 -35.80
C PRO A 465 -15.32 4.65 -35.86
N CYS A 466 -15.65 5.83 -35.32
CA CYS A 466 -14.77 6.99 -35.29
C CYS A 466 -15.24 7.90 -34.14
N ILE A 467 -14.30 8.45 -33.36
CA ILE A 467 -14.52 9.52 -32.39
C ILE A 467 -15.49 10.58 -32.96
N THR A 468 -16.73 10.62 -32.47
CA THR A 468 -17.60 11.82 -32.48
C THR A 468 -18.66 11.83 -31.38
N GLN A 469 -18.78 10.81 -30.52
CA GLN A 469 -19.60 10.91 -29.31
C GLN A 469 -18.86 10.28 -28.13
N ILE A 470 -18.61 11.12 -27.12
CA ILE A 470 -17.99 10.75 -25.84
C ILE A 470 -18.82 9.63 -25.21
N PRO A 471 -18.31 8.40 -25.04
CA PRO A 471 -18.93 7.45 -24.14
C PRO A 471 -18.60 7.93 -22.73
N GLN A 472 -19.61 8.36 -21.98
CA GLN A 472 -19.46 8.54 -20.54
C GLN A 472 -19.28 7.15 -19.91
N TYR A 473 -18.03 6.73 -19.73
CA TYR A 473 -17.73 5.67 -18.80
C TYR A 473 -17.96 6.22 -17.40
N THR A 474 -19.11 5.91 -16.80
CA THR A 474 -19.37 6.22 -15.39
C THR A 474 -18.64 5.20 -14.52
N PHE A 475 -17.47 5.56 -14.02
CA PHE A 475 -16.98 4.95 -12.79
C PHE A 475 -17.78 5.54 -11.62
N ILE A 476 -18.38 4.68 -10.80
CA ILE A 476 -18.87 5.07 -9.48
C ILE A 476 -17.64 5.15 -8.57
N ALA A 477 -16.97 6.31 -8.60
CA ALA A 477 -16.17 6.71 -7.46
C ALA A 477 -17.12 7.06 -6.30
N PRO A 478 -16.81 6.71 -5.04
CA PRO A 478 -17.55 7.22 -3.90
C PRO A 478 -17.24 8.72 -3.78
N GLN A 479 -18.00 9.57 -4.47
CA GLN A 479 -17.83 11.01 -4.39
C GLN A 479 -18.57 11.56 -3.17
N LEU A 480 -17.76 12.04 -2.23
CA LEU A 480 -18.10 13.02 -1.21
C LEU A 480 -18.71 14.27 -1.86
N GLY A 481 -20.02 14.40 -1.75
CA GLY A 481 -20.67 15.69 -1.50
C GLY A 481 -20.63 16.76 -2.60
N VAL A 482 -20.94 16.44 -3.87
CA VAL A 482 -21.39 17.45 -4.85
C VAL A 482 -22.53 16.89 -5.72
N SER A 483 -23.61 17.66 -5.85
CA SER A 483 -24.84 17.29 -6.59
C SER A 483 -24.56 17.04 -8.08
N PRO A 484 -25.05 15.93 -8.66
CA PRO A 484 -24.85 15.64 -10.07
C PRO A 484 -25.75 16.53 -10.95
N LYS A 485 -25.18 17.05 -12.03
CA LYS A 485 -25.96 17.48 -13.20
C LYS A 485 -26.54 16.23 -13.87
N SER A 486 -27.84 16.27 -14.12
CA SER A 486 -28.68 15.22 -14.67
C SER A 486 -28.15 14.62 -15.99
N PRO A 487 -28.19 13.28 -16.18
CA PRO A 487 -28.04 12.66 -17.49
C PRO A 487 -29.28 12.99 -18.35
N LEU A 488 -29.05 13.34 -19.62
CA LEU A 488 -30.14 13.67 -20.56
C LEU A 488 -31.10 12.47 -20.72
N ASN A 489 -32.40 12.77 -20.57
CA ASN A 489 -33.57 12.01 -21.02
C ASN A 489 -33.94 10.69 -20.27
N CYS A 490 -33.85 10.66 -18.94
CA CYS A 490 -34.65 9.70 -18.16
C CYS A 490 -35.83 10.44 -17.50
N PRO A 491 -37.09 9.98 -17.61
CA PRO A 491 -38.23 10.62 -16.96
C PRO A 491 -38.00 10.71 -15.44
N ALA A 492 -38.15 11.92 -14.89
CA ALA A 492 -37.86 12.19 -13.47
C ALA A 492 -38.71 11.33 -12.51
N GLU A 493 -39.88 10.89 -12.95
CA GLU A 493 -40.77 10.00 -12.21
C GLU A 493 -40.18 8.59 -12.05
N LEU A 494 -39.48 8.08 -13.07
CA LEU A 494 -38.87 6.74 -13.04
C LEU A 494 -37.66 6.69 -12.09
N ILE A 495 -36.83 7.74 -12.10
CA ILE A 495 -35.69 7.88 -11.17
C ILE A 495 -36.21 7.94 -9.72
N ARG A 496 -37.26 8.72 -9.49
CA ARG A 496 -37.89 8.86 -8.18
C ARG A 496 -38.45 7.52 -7.68
N ASP A 497 -39.14 6.79 -8.53
CA ASP A 497 -39.79 5.54 -8.17
C ASP A 497 -38.75 4.42 -7.95
N PHE A 498 -37.70 4.37 -8.78
CA PHE A 498 -36.54 3.48 -8.56
C PHE A 498 -35.86 3.77 -7.22
N GLN A 499 -35.52 5.04 -6.93
CA GLN A 499 -34.89 5.43 -5.67
C GLN A 499 -35.78 5.17 -4.44
N ALA A 500 -37.11 5.24 -4.60
CA ALA A 500 -38.05 4.87 -3.54
C ALA A 500 -38.04 3.36 -3.23
N ILE A 501 -37.73 2.52 -4.21
CA ILE A 501 -37.68 1.06 -4.07
C ILE A 501 -36.32 0.59 -3.56
N VAL A 502 -35.22 1.07 -4.15
CA VAL A 502 -33.87 0.57 -3.84
C VAL A 502 -33.15 1.34 -2.74
N GLY A 503 -33.69 2.46 -2.27
CA GLY A 503 -33.04 3.37 -1.34
C GLY A 503 -31.94 4.20 -1.99
N LYS A 504 -31.55 5.33 -1.38
CA LYS A 504 -30.60 6.29 -1.97
C LYS A 504 -29.14 5.79 -2.03
N ASP A 505 -28.81 4.72 -1.32
CA ASP A 505 -27.43 4.29 -1.06
C ASP A 505 -27.08 2.89 -1.64
N SER A 506 -27.81 2.41 -2.65
CA SER A 506 -27.66 1.04 -3.16
C SER A 506 -26.90 0.91 -4.49
N SER A 507 -26.23 -0.23 -4.66
CA SER A 507 -25.26 -0.61 -5.72
C SER A 507 -25.88 -1.18 -7.01
N LEU A 508 -27.17 -0.94 -7.27
CA LEU A 508 -27.86 -1.39 -8.48
C LEU A 508 -27.76 -0.34 -9.59
N GLY A 509 -27.18 -0.72 -10.73
CA GLY A 509 -27.03 0.14 -11.91
C GLY A 509 -28.24 0.08 -12.86
N LEU A 510 -28.52 1.21 -13.52
CA LEU A 510 -29.39 1.27 -14.71
C LEU A 510 -28.52 0.98 -15.94
N PHE A 511 -28.80 -0.10 -16.66
CA PHE A 511 -28.04 -0.50 -17.83
C PHE A 511 -28.75 -0.13 -19.14
N TYR A 512 -27.97 0.28 -20.14
CA TYR A 512 -28.39 0.50 -21.51
C TYR A 512 -28.11 -0.76 -22.33
N GLN A 513 -29.09 -1.22 -23.13
CA GLN A 513 -28.89 -2.38 -24.00
C GLN A 513 -29.67 -2.26 -25.31
N ASN A 514 -29.08 -2.79 -26.40
CA ASN A 514 -29.69 -2.92 -27.71
C ASN A 514 -31.01 -3.72 -27.66
N SER A 515 -32.00 -3.28 -28.42
CA SER A 515 -33.33 -3.90 -28.49
C SER A 515 -33.24 -5.40 -28.86
N PRO A 516 -33.79 -6.32 -28.05
CA PRO A 516 -33.86 -7.74 -28.42
C PRO A 516 -34.78 -7.94 -29.65
N PRO A 517 -34.62 -9.05 -30.39
CA PRO A 517 -35.55 -9.43 -31.46
C PRO A 517 -36.98 -9.55 -30.95
N ASP A 518 -37.97 -9.24 -31.81
CA ASP A 518 -39.39 -9.33 -31.48
C ASP A 518 -39.77 -10.68 -30.88
N GLY A 519 -40.48 -10.65 -29.75
CA GLY A 519 -40.94 -11.84 -29.03
C GLY A 519 -39.93 -12.45 -28.06
N LYS A 520 -38.74 -11.84 -27.89
CA LYS A 520 -37.71 -12.30 -26.95
C LYS A 520 -37.28 -11.22 -25.96
N THR A 521 -36.77 -11.65 -24.81
CA THR A 521 -36.27 -10.80 -23.72
C THR A 521 -34.89 -11.30 -23.29
N TRP A 522 -33.97 -10.37 -23.03
CA TRP A 522 -32.72 -10.70 -22.36
C TRP A 522 -32.99 -10.98 -20.88
N VAL A 523 -32.48 -12.10 -20.40
CA VAL A 523 -32.52 -12.51 -19.00
C VAL A 523 -31.09 -12.58 -18.51
N GLU A 524 -30.80 -11.77 -17.50
CA GLU A 524 -29.53 -11.84 -16.78
C GLU A 524 -29.74 -12.70 -15.53
N ARG A 525 -28.85 -13.67 -15.35
CA ARG A 525 -28.78 -14.48 -14.14
C ARG A 525 -27.33 -14.64 -13.70
N THR A 526 -27.12 -14.71 -12.40
CA THR A 526 -25.80 -14.92 -11.82
C THR A 526 -25.66 -16.37 -11.37
N GLU A 527 -24.61 -17.05 -11.82
CA GLU A 527 -24.24 -18.39 -11.36
C GLU A 527 -22.85 -18.33 -10.69
N GLY A 528 -22.83 -18.28 -9.36
CA GLY A 528 -21.57 -18.11 -8.61
C GLY A 528 -21.00 -16.69 -8.78
N ARG A 529 -19.79 -16.57 -9.37
CA ARG A 529 -19.14 -15.29 -9.69
C ARG A 529 -19.32 -14.86 -11.16
N GLU A 530 -20.02 -15.66 -11.97
CA GLU A 530 -20.24 -15.37 -13.38
C GLU A 530 -21.62 -14.76 -13.61
N ASN A 531 -21.68 -13.68 -14.39
CA ASN A 531 -22.93 -13.13 -14.92
C ASN A 531 -23.20 -13.74 -16.30
N ILE A 532 -24.35 -14.38 -16.44
CA ILE A 532 -24.80 -15.04 -17.66
C ILE A 532 -25.98 -14.25 -18.21
N VAL A 533 -25.90 -13.87 -19.48
CA VAL A 533 -26.96 -13.16 -20.21
C VAL A 533 -27.48 -14.07 -21.32
N GLU A 534 -28.76 -14.43 -21.27
CA GLU A 534 -29.40 -15.31 -22.26
C GLU A 534 -30.67 -14.70 -22.84
N LEU A 535 -31.03 -15.10 -24.06
CA LEU A 535 -32.21 -14.59 -24.77
C LEU A 535 -33.35 -15.61 -24.65
N ILE A 536 -34.43 -15.24 -23.96
CA ILE A 536 -35.57 -16.13 -23.67
C ILE A 536 -36.82 -15.65 -24.43
N ASP A 537 -37.62 -16.59 -24.93
CA ASP A 537 -38.92 -16.28 -25.54
C ASP A 537 -39.90 -15.74 -24.48
N ASN A 538 -40.62 -14.67 -24.81
CA ASN A 538 -41.48 -13.94 -23.85
C ASN A 538 -42.58 -14.80 -23.21
N ASP A 539 -43.02 -15.85 -23.90
CA ASP A 539 -44.05 -16.81 -23.45
C ASP A 539 -43.53 -17.81 -22.40
N LYS A 540 -42.20 -17.90 -22.22
CA LYS A 540 -41.54 -18.82 -21.28
C LYS A 540 -41.10 -18.15 -19.97
N LEU A 541 -41.35 -16.86 -19.79
CA LEU A 541 -40.90 -16.10 -18.62
C LEU A 541 -41.88 -16.24 -17.43
N PRO A 542 -41.43 -16.66 -16.23
CA PRO A 542 -42.28 -16.71 -15.02
C PRO A 542 -42.49 -15.32 -14.42
N LYS A 543 -43.71 -14.97 -13.94
CA LYS A 543 -44.12 -13.64 -13.40
C LYS A 543 -42.93 -12.78 -12.88
N HIS A 544 -42.63 -11.68 -13.56
CA HIS A 544 -41.35 -10.96 -13.45
C HIS A 544 -41.52 -9.44 -13.28
N LEU A 545 -40.47 -8.79 -12.78
CA LEU A 545 -40.38 -7.34 -12.51
C LEU A 545 -39.67 -6.64 -13.67
N GLU A 546 -40.27 -5.60 -14.24
CA GLU A 546 -39.74 -4.85 -15.39
C GLU A 546 -38.72 -3.78 -14.92
N THR A 547 -37.46 -3.89 -15.36
CA THR A 547 -36.37 -3.00 -14.87
C THR A 547 -35.57 -2.31 -15.98
N GLY A 548 -35.93 -2.48 -17.26
CA GLY A 548 -35.20 -1.89 -18.39
C GLY A 548 -35.97 -0.78 -19.13
N TRP A 549 -35.26 0.11 -19.81
CA TRP A 549 -35.86 1.12 -20.69
C TRP A 549 -35.04 1.32 -21.98
N SER A 550 -35.72 1.53 -23.11
CA SER A 550 -35.10 1.82 -24.40
C SER A 550 -35.45 3.25 -24.86
N PRO A 551 -34.47 4.06 -25.27
CA PRO A 551 -34.74 5.39 -25.78
C PRO A 551 -35.59 5.37 -27.06
N GLY A 552 -36.72 6.08 -27.05
CA GLY A 552 -37.61 6.21 -28.21
C GLY A 552 -38.81 5.25 -28.24
N THR A 553 -39.06 4.50 -27.18
CA THR A 553 -40.27 3.66 -27.03
C THR A 553 -41.19 4.17 -25.92
N ASP A 554 -42.51 4.12 -26.14
CA ASP A 554 -43.55 4.55 -25.19
C ASP A 554 -43.81 3.52 -24.08
N GLY A 555 -42.76 3.06 -23.39
CA GLY A 555 -42.87 2.16 -22.24
C GLY A 555 -41.56 1.49 -21.81
N PRO A 556 -41.49 0.93 -20.59
CA PRO A 556 -40.37 0.13 -20.13
C PRO A 556 -40.21 -1.13 -20.99
N VAL A 557 -38.97 -1.58 -21.15
CA VAL A 557 -38.66 -2.86 -21.80
C VAL A 557 -38.70 -3.94 -20.73
N LYS A 558 -39.37 -5.05 -21.04
CA LYS A 558 -39.37 -6.23 -20.17
C LYS A 558 -37.95 -6.75 -20.05
N MET A 559 -37.42 -6.73 -18.84
CA MET A 559 -36.23 -7.48 -18.45
C MET A 559 -36.62 -8.33 -17.25
N VAL A 560 -36.03 -9.52 -17.15
CA VAL A 560 -36.31 -10.44 -16.04
C VAL A 560 -35.01 -10.76 -15.35
N CYS A 561 -34.93 -10.45 -14.06
CA CYS A 561 -33.85 -10.90 -13.19
C CYS A 561 -34.34 -12.16 -12.46
N SER A 562 -33.60 -13.26 -12.57
CA SER A 562 -33.88 -14.47 -11.79
C SER A 562 -32.65 -14.88 -10.98
N ILE A 563 -32.79 -14.92 -9.66
CA ILE A 563 -31.75 -15.42 -8.75
C ILE A 563 -32.07 -16.89 -8.48
N ILE A 564 -31.26 -17.80 -9.02
CA ILE A 564 -31.40 -19.24 -8.76
C ILE A 564 -30.39 -19.62 -7.68
N CYS A 565 -30.86 -19.77 -6.44
CA CYS A 565 -30.04 -20.28 -5.35
C CYS A 565 -29.88 -21.81 -5.53
N ARG A 566 -28.69 -22.27 -5.94
CA ARG A 566 -28.42 -23.71 -6.08
C ARG A 566 -28.34 -24.33 -4.69
N GLN A 567 -29.31 -25.17 -4.36
CA GLN A 567 -29.36 -25.96 -3.14
C GLN A 567 -28.21 -26.98 -3.19
N ILE A 568 -27.18 -26.80 -2.34
CA ILE A 568 -26.17 -27.83 -2.11
C ILE A 568 -26.76 -28.74 -1.04
N ASP A 569 -26.93 -30.02 -1.37
CA ASP A 569 -27.36 -31.06 -0.45
C ASP A 569 -26.40 -31.13 0.75
N THR A 570 -26.79 -30.54 1.88
CA THR A 570 -26.71 -31.11 3.25
C THR A 570 -27.03 -30.03 4.29
N GLY A 571 -28.07 -30.27 5.11
CA GLY A 571 -28.24 -29.60 6.42
C GLY A 571 -29.43 -28.65 6.53
N HIS A 572 -30.58 -29.19 6.91
CA HIS A 572 -31.78 -28.45 7.28
C HIS A 572 -31.59 -27.48 8.46
N ILE A 573 -32.19 -26.28 8.35
CA ILE A 573 -33.04 -25.70 9.40
C ILE A 573 -34.29 -25.10 8.72
N LYS A 574 -35.46 -25.66 9.03
CA LYS A 574 -36.78 -25.09 8.71
C LYS A 574 -37.09 -23.98 9.72
N VAL A 575 -37.50 -22.80 9.28
CA VAL A 575 -38.41 -21.94 10.06
C VAL A 575 -39.46 -21.30 9.14
N HIS A 576 -40.70 -21.70 9.44
CA HIS A 576 -42.04 -21.27 9.07
C HIS A 576 -42.35 -20.18 8.03
N LEU A 577 -43.34 -20.55 7.20
CA LEU A 577 -44.28 -19.77 6.41
C LEU A 577 -45.22 -18.90 7.27
N GLY A 578 -45.59 -17.75 6.69
CA GLY A 578 -46.85 -17.04 6.87
C GLY A 578 -46.80 -15.79 5.97
N GLY A 579 -47.70 -15.49 5.05
CA GLY A 579 -49.02 -16.01 4.74
C GLY A 579 -49.93 -14.81 4.38
N SER A 580 -50.75 -14.97 3.32
CA SER A 580 -51.95 -14.17 2.92
C SER A 580 -51.73 -12.70 2.51
N ASP A 581 -52.29 -12.17 1.42
CA ASP A 581 -53.33 -12.62 0.48
C ASP A 581 -52.92 -12.41 -0.99
#